data_AF-A0A950T5S1-F1
#
_entry.id   AF-A0A950T5S1-F1
#
_cell.length_a   1.000
_cell.length_b   1.000
_cell.length_c   1.000
_cell.angle_alpha   90.00
_cell.angle_beta   90.00
_cell.angle_gamma   90.00
#
_symmetry.space_group_name_H-M   'P 1'
#
loop_
_entity.id
_entity.type
_entity.pdbx_description
1 polymer ?
#
loop_
_entity_poly.entity_id
_entity_poly.type
_entity_poly.pdbx_seq_one_letter_code
_entity_poly.pdbx_strand_id
1 'polypeptide(L)'
;MMQQTKMMPQSTKPLVRPKRFDVFFHAIKTCKLVGSLLVDRRVPIVRKVFFLGSIGALLVVLLFPDVLGEFVLSTVLPFVGTVLGVPIDAGFDWVAFAMVVVTLLRFFPAEIVSEHYRSIFG
;
A
#
# COMPACT_ATOMS: atom_id res chain seq x y z
N MET A 1 -15.40 40.46 47.00
CA MET A 1 -14.89 39.11 46.66
C MET A 1 -14.76 39.03 45.14
N MET A 2 -13.54 39.14 44.60
CA MET A 2 -13.25 39.02 43.16
C MET A 2 -12.81 37.58 42.87
N GLN A 3 -13.50 36.87 41.99
CA GLN A 3 -13.10 35.53 41.56
C GLN A 3 -12.02 35.63 40.46
N GLN A 4 -10.88 35.00 40.70
CA GLN A 4 -9.80 34.86 39.72
C GLN A 4 -10.24 33.90 38.60
N THR A 5 -10.33 34.42 37.38
CA THR A 5 -10.43 33.61 36.17
C THR A 5 -9.11 32.89 35.94
N LYS A 6 -9.06 31.60 36.29
CA LYS A 6 -7.94 30.70 36.07
C LYS A 6 -7.74 30.49 34.56
N MET A 7 -6.83 31.24 33.94
CA MET A 7 -6.40 30.99 32.57
C MET A 7 -5.71 29.62 32.53
N MET A 8 -6.34 28.65 31.89
CA MET A 8 -5.71 27.35 31.62
C MET A 8 -4.61 27.54 30.58
N PRO A 9 -3.38 27.04 30.79
CA PRO A 9 -2.37 27.06 29.75
C PRO A 9 -2.84 26.17 28.60
N GLN A 10 -3.01 26.77 27.42
CA GLN A 10 -3.21 26.00 26.19
C GLN A 10 -2.03 25.04 26.02
N SER A 11 -2.33 23.75 26.03
CA SER A 11 -1.38 22.70 25.68
C SER A 11 -1.09 22.82 24.18
N THR A 12 -0.02 23.53 23.84
CA THR A 12 0.59 23.49 22.52
C THR A 12 1.16 22.09 22.31
N LYS A 13 0.34 21.19 21.74
CA LYS A 13 0.85 19.91 21.24
C LYS A 13 2.01 20.22 20.29
N PRO A 14 3.23 19.74 20.56
CA PRO A 14 4.35 19.99 19.67
C PRO A 14 4.00 19.41 18.30
N LEU A 15 4.13 20.23 17.25
CA LEU A 15 4.01 19.79 15.88
C LEU A 15 5.15 18.80 15.62
N VAL A 16 4.86 17.50 15.78
CA VAL A 16 5.78 16.42 15.47
C VAL A 16 6.05 16.47 13.98
N ARG A 17 7.20 17.03 13.59
CA ARG A 17 7.67 16.96 12.20
C ARG A 17 7.83 15.47 11.86
N PRO A 18 7.17 14.95 10.80
CA PRO A 18 7.34 13.58 10.38
C PRO A 18 8.82 13.36 10.06
N LYS A 19 9.47 12.47 10.81
CA LYS A 19 10.86 12.14 10.54
C LYS A 19 10.87 11.31 9.27
N ARG A 20 11.81 11.55 8.36
CA ARG A 20 11.92 10.80 7.08
C ARG A 20 11.96 9.28 7.29
N PHE A 21 12.42 8.85 8.46
CA PHE A 21 12.42 7.46 8.90
C PHE A 21 11.03 6.88 9.18
N ASP A 22 10.02 7.68 9.54
CA ASP A 22 8.65 7.19 9.79
C ASP A 22 8.05 6.53 8.55
N VAL A 23 8.42 6.98 7.35
CA VAL A 23 8.02 6.37 6.08
C VAL A 23 8.62 4.97 5.91
N PHE A 24 9.91 4.82 6.25
CA PHE A 24 10.59 3.52 6.22
C PHE A 24 10.01 2.56 7.28
N PHE A 25 9.70 3.07 8.48
CA PHE A 25 9.00 2.28 9.49
C PHE A 25 7.61 1.86 9.03
N HIS A 26 6.91 2.69 8.24
CA HIS A 26 5.63 2.31 7.66
C HIS A 26 5.75 1.16 6.67
N ALA A 27 6.73 1.22 5.76
CA ALA A 27 6.98 0.15 4.79
C ALA A 27 7.29 -1.20 5.50
N ILE A 28 8.15 -1.17 6.53
CA ILE A 28 8.48 -2.37 7.31
C ILE A 28 7.23 -2.93 8.02
N LYS A 29 6.42 -2.07 8.64
CA LYS A 29 5.19 -2.49 9.31
C LYS A 29 4.17 -3.07 8.32
N THR A 30 4.04 -2.49 7.12
CA THR A 30 3.18 -3.02 6.07
C THR A 30 3.65 -4.41 5.60
N CYS A 31 4.96 -4.60 5.39
CA CYS A 31 5.50 -5.92 5.07
C CYS A 31 5.24 -6.93 6.20
N LYS A 32 5.38 -6.51 7.47
CA LYS A 32 5.09 -7.35 8.63
C LYS A 32 3.61 -7.74 8.69
N LEU A 33 2.70 -6.81 8.40
CA LEU A 33 1.25 -7.05 8.33
C LEU A 33 0.91 -8.04 7.22
N VAL A 34 1.45 -7.85 6.02
CA VAL A 34 1.25 -8.79 4.92
C VAL A 34 1.79 -10.17 5.29
N GLY A 35 2.99 -10.25 5.85
CA GLY A 35 3.59 -11.51 6.31
C GLY A 35 2.73 -12.23 7.35
N SER A 36 2.19 -11.52 8.33
CA SER A 36 1.34 -12.14 9.37
C SER A 36 0.03 -12.68 8.77
N LEU A 37 -0.59 -11.96 7.83
CA LEU A 37 -1.79 -12.42 7.12
C LEU A 37 -1.54 -13.67 6.25
N LEU A 38 -0.35 -13.77 5.66
CA LEU A 38 0.03 -14.93 4.86
C LEU A 38 0.31 -16.17 5.71
N VAL A 39 0.80 -16.01 6.94
CA VAL A 39 1.07 -17.11 7.87
C VAL A 39 -0.19 -17.52 8.65
N ASP A 40 -1.16 -16.63 8.82
CA ASP A 40 -2.39 -16.90 9.59
C ASP A 40 -3.18 -18.10 9.01
N ARG A 41 -3.42 -19.12 9.84
CA ARG A 41 -4.15 -20.34 9.48
C ARG A 41 -5.64 -20.10 9.26
N ARG A 42 -6.20 -19.05 9.86
CA ARG A 42 -7.62 -18.66 9.72
C ARG A 42 -7.94 -18.14 8.33
N VAL A 43 -6.94 -17.71 7.56
CA VAL A 43 -7.10 -17.22 6.19
C VAL A 43 -7.09 -18.40 5.21
N PRO A 44 -8.15 -18.59 4.40
CA PRO A 44 -8.20 -19.59 3.33
C PRO A 44 -7.03 -19.48 2.35
N ILE A 45 -6.44 -20.61 1.96
CA ILE A 45 -5.34 -20.68 0.99
C ILE A 45 -5.71 -19.96 -0.32
N VAL A 46 -6.95 -20.13 -0.79
CA VAL A 46 -7.45 -19.49 -2.01
C VAL A 46 -7.26 -17.97 -1.96
N ARG A 47 -7.57 -17.31 -0.84
CA ARG A 47 -7.40 -15.84 -0.70
C ARG A 47 -5.93 -15.43 -0.71
N LYS A 48 -5.05 -16.25 -0.13
CA LYS A 48 -3.58 -16.04 -0.17
C LYS A 48 -3.06 -16.16 -1.60
N VAL A 49 -3.51 -17.18 -2.33
CA VAL A 49 -3.16 -17.39 -3.74
C VAL A 49 -3.66 -16.25 -4.61
N PHE A 50 -4.89 -15.76 -4.41
CA PHE A 50 -5.39 -14.58 -5.13
C PHE A 50 -4.56 -13.34 -4.81
N PHE A 51 -4.24 -13.09 -3.54
CA PHE A 51 -3.42 -11.95 -3.15
C PHE A 51 -2.01 -12.01 -3.75
N LEU A 52 -1.29 -13.13 -3.58
CA LEU A 52 0.05 -13.31 -4.16
C LEU A 52 0.01 -13.31 -5.68
N GLY A 53 -1.00 -13.93 -6.28
CA GLY A 53 -1.19 -13.98 -7.72
C GLY A 53 -1.42 -12.59 -8.30
N SER A 54 -2.25 -11.76 -7.66
CA SER A 54 -2.46 -10.37 -8.05
C SER A 54 -1.19 -9.53 -7.91
N ILE A 55 -0.42 -9.70 -6.82
CA ILE A 55 0.87 -9.03 -6.66
C ILE A 55 1.85 -9.46 -7.76
N GLY A 56 1.96 -10.77 -8.00
CA GLY A 56 2.83 -11.33 -9.03
C GLY A 56 2.47 -10.82 -10.42
N ALA A 57 1.18 -10.82 -10.76
CA ALA A 57 0.70 -10.26 -12.03
C ALA A 57 1.04 -8.77 -12.16
N LEU A 58 0.84 -7.99 -11.10
CA LEU A 58 1.15 -6.56 -11.08
C LEU A 58 2.66 -6.30 -11.22
N LEU A 59 3.50 -7.14 -10.61
CA LEU A 59 4.96 -7.10 -10.78
C LEU A 59 5.39 -7.49 -12.19
N VAL A 60 4.77 -8.49 -12.81
CA VAL A 60 5.05 -8.86 -14.20
C VAL A 60 4.72 -7.69 -15.13
N VAL A 61 3.58 -7.04 -14.93
CA VAL A 61 3.19 -5.83 -15.68
C VAL A 61 4.22 -4.72 -15.52
N LEU A 62 4.71 -4.52 -14.29
CA LEU A 62 5.66 -3.44 -13.99
C LEU A 62 7.09 -3.71 -14.50
N LEU A 63 7.54 -4.97 -14.46
CA LEU A 63 8.91 -5.36 -14.81
C LEU A 63 9.08 -5.71 -16.29
N PHE A 64 8.01 -6.11 -16.97
CA PHE A 64 8.03 -6.54 -18.37
C PHE A 64 6.97 -5.82 -19.21
N PRO A 65 7.05 -4.48 -19.30
CA PRO A 65 6.09 -3.69 -20.09
C PRO A 65 6.07 -4.13 -21.56
N ASP A 66 7.23 -4.49 -22.12
CA ASP A 66 7.38 -4.87 -23.54
C ASP A 66 6.77 -6.24 -23.86
N VAL A 67 6.86 -7.20 -22.93
CA VAL A 67 6.31 -8.55 -23.10
C VAL A 67 4.79 -8.51 -23.14
N LEU A 68 4.16 -7.63 -22.36
CA LEU A 68 2.72 -7.39 -22.46
C LEU A 68 2.37 -6.54 -23.68
N GLY A 69 3.23 -5.61 -24.06
CA GLY A 69 3.11 -4.84 -25.29
C GLY A 69 2.85 -5.73 -26.49
N GLU A 70 3.73 -6.70 -26.78
CA GLU A 70 3.58 -7.57 -27.96
C GLU A 70 2.35 -8.50 -27.88
N PHE A 71 2.00 -9.02 -26.71
CA PHE A 71 0.82 -9.88 -26.51
C PHE A 71 -0.52 -9.11 -26.56
N VAL A 72 -0.57 -7.89 -26.02
CA VAL A 72 -1.78 -7.05 -25.98
C VAL A 72 -1.96 -6.27 -27.28
N LEU A 73 -0.88 -5.75 -27.89
CA LEU A 73 -0.90 -5.08 -29.21
C LEU A 73 -1.42 -5.98 -30.32
N SER A 74 -1.21 -7.30 -30.20
CA SER A 74 -1.74 -8.29 -31.15
C SER A 74 -3.26 -8.53 -31.01
N THR A 75 -3.89 -8.10 -29.91
CA THR A 75 -5.30 -8.38 -29.61
C THR A 75 -6.18 -7.12 -29.57
N VAL A 76 -5.62 -5.96 -29.23
CA VAL A 76 -6.37 -4.71 -29.00
C VAL A 76 -5.66 -3.53 -29.66
N LEU A 77 -5.70 -3.48 -30.99
CA LEU A 77 -5.78 -2.29 -31.88
C LEU A 77 -4.91 -1.01 -31.59
N PRO A 78 -4.57 -0.25 -32.65
CA PRO A 78 -3.45 0.70 -32.77
C PRO A 78 -3.72 2.08 -32.14
N PHE A 79 -4.23 2.12 -30.90
CA PHE A 79 -4.68 3.37 -30.26
C PHE A 79 -3.84 3.86 -29.09
N VAL A 80 -2.78 3.15 -28.67
CA VAL A 80 -2.00 3.49 -27.47
C VAL A 80 -0.52 3.73 -27.78
N GLY A 81 -0.18 4.05 -29.03
CA GLY A 81 1.20 4.09 -29.49
C GLY A 81 2.00 5.38 -29.23
N THR A 82 1.38 6.49 -28.81
CA THR A 82 2.02 7.81 -29.04
C THR A 82 2.24 8.73 -27.84
N VAL A 83 1.96 8.34 -26.59
CA VAL A 83 2.03 9.31 -25.47
C VAL A 83 3.03 9.00 -24.37
N LEU A 84 3.57 7.79 -24.21
CA LEU A 84 4.36 7.46 -23.00
C LEU A 84 5.75 6.89 -23.31
N GLY A 85 6.60 7.74 -23.90
CA GLY A 85 8.06 7.57 -23.91
C GLY A 85 8.68 8.11 -22.61
N VAL A 86 8.93 7.20 -21.66
CA VAL A 86 9.54 7.29 -20.30
C VAL A 86 10.74 8.29 -20.24
N PRO A 87 11.01 9.12 -19.18
CA PRO A 87 11.15 8.74 -17.76
C PRO A 87 10.89 9.84 -16.68
N ILE A 88 9.75 9.80 -16.00
CA ILE A 88 9.58 10.31 -14.60
C ILE A 88 8.82 9.28 -13.73
N ASP A 89 8.13 8.34 -14.39
CA ASP A 89 7.08 7.49 -13.84
C ASP A 89 7.57 6.32 -12.99
N ALA A 90 8.81 5.83 -13.12
CA ALA A 90 9.24 4.64 -12.37
C ALA A 90 9.00 4.76 -10.85
N GLY A 91 9.29 5.93 -10.24
CA GLY A 91 9.00 6.18 -8.83
C GLY A 91 7.51 6.36 -8.52
N PHE A 92 6.76 6.99 -9.42
CA PHE A 92 5.31 7.17 -9.31
C PHE A 92 4.56 5.83 -9.44
N ASP A 93 5.02 4.96 -10.32
CA ASP A 93 4.50 3.62 -10.56
C ASP A 93 4.70 2.71 -9.35
N TRP A 94 5.79 2.85 -8.60
CA TRP A 94 5.95 2.15 -7.31
C TRP A 94 4.98 2.64 -6.24
N VAL A 95 4.63 3.93 -6.23
CA VAL A 95 3.61 4.48 -5.32
C VAL A 95 2.21 4.01 -5.73
N ALA A 96 1.89 4.03 -7.02
CA ALA A 96 0.64 3.51 -7.56
C ALA A 96 0.51 2.00 -7.26
N PHE A 97 1.59 1.24 -7.49
CA PHE A 97 1.71 -0.16 -7.09
C PHE A 97 1.42 -0.35 -5.60
N ALA A 98 2.04 0.44 -4.73
CA ALA A 98 1.81 0.35 -3.30
C ALA A 98 0.34 0.64 -2.93
N MET A 99 -0.31 1.63 -3.55
CA MET A 99 -1.74 1.91 -3.32
C MET A 99 -2.63 0.74 -3.77
N VAL A 100 -2.33 0.13 -4.91
CA VAL A 100 -3.04 -1.06 -5.40
C VAL A 100 -2.83 -2.22 -4.44
N VAL A 101 -1.60 -2.50 -3.98
CA VAL A 101 -1.31 -3.56 -3.02
C VAL A 101 -2.08 -3.37 -1.71
N VAL A 102 -2.17 -2.14 -1.19
CA VAL A 102 -3.00 -1.84 -0.02
C VAL A 102 -4.47 -2.15 -0.30
N THR A 103 -4.96 -1.84 -1.50
CA THR A 103 -6.33 -2.19 -1.91
C THR A 103 -6.53 -3.71 -2.00
N LEU A 104 -5.51 -4.48 -2.39
CA LEU A 104 -5.58 -5.96 -2.43
C LEU A 104 -5.71 -6.59 -1.04
N LEU A 105 -5.42 -5.86 0.06
CA LEU A 105 -5.68 -6.34 1.41
C LEU A 105 -7.16 -6.70 1.63
N ARG A 106 -8.08 -6.15 0.83
CA ARG A 106 -9.52 -6.49 0.84
C ARG A 106 -9.81 -7.97 0.54
N PHE A 107 -8.86 -8.73 -0.02
CA PHE A 107 -9.02 -10.17 -0.20
C PHE A 107 -9.01 -10.93 1.13
N PHE A 108 -8.36 -10.38 2.16
CA PHE A 108 -8.35 -10.94 3.49
C PHE A 108 -9.62 -10.55 4.27
N PRO A 109 -10.11 -11.39 5.20
CA PRO A 109 -11.21 -11.03 6.09
C PRO A 109 -10.88 -9.77 6.90
N ALA A 110 -11.80 -8.79 6.94
CA ALA A 110 -11.55 -7.49 7.55
C ALA A 110 -11.25 -7.60 9.05
N GLU A 111 -11.87 -8.57 9.72
CA GLU A 111 -11.68 -8.86 11.15
C GLU A 111 -10.22 -9.23 11.42
N ILE A 112 -9.68 -10.17 10.63
CA ILE A 112 -8.30 -10.65 10.75
C ILE A 112 -7.33 -9.52 10.41
N VAL A 113 -7.59 -8.76 9.34
CA VAL A 113 -6.74 -7.60 8.98
C VAL A 113 -6.69 -6.58 10.13
N SER A 114 -7.83 -6.28 10.75
CA SER A 114 -7.88 -5.32 11.86
C SER A 114 -7.15 -5.81 13.12
N GLU A 115 -7.22 -7.12 13.42
CA GLU A 115 -6.52 -7.75 14.54
C GLU A 115 -5.00 -7.61 14.39
N HIS A 116 -4.47 -8.01 13.22
CA HIS A 116 -3.04 -7.87 12.91
C HIS A 116 -2.59 -6.41 12.79
N TYR A 117 -3.43 -5.56 12.21
CA TYR A 117 -3.13 -4.12 12.09
C TYR A 117 -2.97 -3.50 13.49
N ARG A 118 -3.91 -3.75 14.40
CA ARG A 118 -3.85 -3.23 15.77
C ARG A 118 -2.66 -3.80 16.54
N SER A 119 -2.28 -5.06 16.31
CA SER A 119 -1.09 -5.66 16.93
C SER A 119 0.25 -5.06 16.43
N ILE A 120 0.30 -4.50 15.23
CA ILE A 120 1.55 -4.01 14.60
C ILE A 120 1.67 -2.48 14.68
N PHE A 121 0.53 -1.77 14.64
CA PHE A 121 0.47 -0.32 14.57
C PHE A 121 -0.09 0.36 15.83
N GLY A 122 -0.75 -0.38 16.73
CA GLY A 122 -1.17 0.11 18.05
C GLY A 122 0.00 0.20 19.02
#